data_AF-A0A4W3HJD0-F1
#
_entry.id   AF-A0A4W3HJD0-F1
#
_cell.length_a   1.000
_cell.length_b   1.000
_cell.length_c   1.000
_cell.angle_alpha   90.00
_cell.angle_beta   90.00
_cell.angle_gamma   90.00
#
_symmetry.space_group_name_H-M   'P 1'
#
loop_
_entity.id
_entity.type
_entity.pdbx_description
1 polymer ?
#
loop_
_entity_poly.entity_id
_entity_poly.type
_entity_poly.pdbx_seq_one_letter_code
_entity_poly.pdbx_strand_id
1 'polypeptide(L)'
;MFTAGAVEIEPTHQHCTHRTSVTPASFSRLLSSNPSCSFTLCLAFMKQAGNETADLVLRRLDEQYQKYKFMELNLSQKKRRLKSQIPEIKQTLEILRHMQKKKDSTDPMETRFLLADNLYAKASIAPTDKVCLWLGANVMLEYDIDEAQALLEKNLSTATRNLEGLEEDLDFLRDQFTTTEVNMARVYNWDVKRRSSEAASKNSA
;
A
#
# COMPACT_ATOMS: atom_id res chain seq x y z
N MET A 1 36.73 -4.17 22.89
CA MET A 1 35.28 -3.88 23.00
C MET A 1 34.90 -3.00 21.83
N PHE A 2 34.47 -3.61 20.72
CA PHE A 2 34.09 -2.90 19.51
C PHE A 2 32.60 -2.58 19.58
N THR A 3 32.25 -1.32 19.81
CA THR A 3 30.91 -0.79 19.57
C THR A 3 30.84 -0.43 18.08
N ALA A 4 30.37 -1.37 17.26
CA ALA A 4 30.02 -1.09 15.87
C ALA A 4 28.89 -0.06 15.83
N GLY A 5 29.06 0.97 14.99
CA GLY A 5 28.08 2.03 14.79
C GLY A 5 26.74 1.44 14.35
N ALA A 6 25.78 1.45 15.27
CA ALA A 6 24.39 1.22 14.96
C ALA A 6 23.92 2.38 14.08
N VAL A 7 23.41 2.07 12.88
CA VAL A 7 22.52 2.98 12.17
C VAL A 7 21.23 2.99 12.97
N GLU A 8 21.15 3.91 13.91
CA GLU A 8 19.98 4.16 14.74
C GLU A 8 18.98 4.96 13.89
N ILE A 9 18.03 4.25 13.28
CA ILE A 9 16.84 4.87 12.70
C ILE A 9 15.92 5.16 13.89
N GLU A 10 15.92 6.41 14.36
CA GLU A 10 15.08 6.84 15.47
C GLU A 10 13.60 6.44 15.26
N PRO A 11 12.94 5.89 16.29
CA PRO A 11 11.53 5.59 16.24
C PRO A 11 10.75 6.89 16.45
N THR A 12 10.13 7.41 15.40
CA THR A 12 9.10 8.45 15.57
C THR A 12 7.98 7.90 16.45
N HIS A 13 7.97 8.33 17.71
CA HIS A 13 6.93 8.05 18.69
C HIS A 13 5.65 8.79 18.26
N GLN A 14 4.68 8.09 17.66
CA GLN A 14 3.33 8.64 17.60
C GLN A 14 2.22 7.57 17.56
N HIS A 15 1.58 7.48 18.73
CA HIS A 15 0.20 7.08 18.99
C HIS A 15 -0.21 5.61 18.78
N CYS A 16 -0.37 4.96 19.94
CA CYS A 16 -1.29 3.88 20.17
C CYS A 16 -2.71 4.29 19.77
N THR A 17 -3.18 3.80 18.63
CA THR A 17 -4.61 3.63 18.36
C THR A 17 -4.76 2.22 17.84
N HIS A 18 -5.63 1.43 18.46
CA HIS A 18 -6.06 0.11 18.01
C HIS A 18 -6.25 0.08 16.49
N ARG A 19 -5.23 -0.37 15.76
CA ARG A 19 -5.26 -0.54 14.32
C ARG A 19 -5.47 -2.02 14.10
N THR A 20 -6.72 -2.42 13.91
CA THR A 20 -7.07 -3.75 13.42
C THR A 20 -6.30 -3.95 12.13
N SER A 21 -5.20 -4.70 12.20
CA SER A 21 -4.33 -5.00 11.08
C SER A 21 -5.07 -5.97 10.17
N VAL A 22 -5.81 -5.42 9.22
CA VAL A 22 -6.36 -6.21 8.11
C VAL A 22 -5.15 -6.68 7.29
N THR A 23 -4.75 -7.92 7.55
CA THR A 23 -3.69 -8.63 6.85
C THR A 23 -3.99 -8.67 5.35
N PRO A 24 -2.99 -8.77 4.45
CA PRO A 24 -3.22 -8.89 3.01
C PRO A 24 -4.16 -10.06 2.66
N ALA A 25 -4.15 -11.13 3.46
CA ALA A 25 -5.02 -12.29 3.31
C ALA A 25 -6.51 -12.05 3.68
N SER A 26 -6.80 -11.02 4.50
CA SER A 26 -8.18 -10.57 4.75
C SER A 26 -8.66 -9.57 3.70
N PHE A 27 -7.75 -8.90 3.00
CA PHE A 27 -8.05 -7.96 1.90
C PHE A 27 -8.54 -8.66 0.62
N SER A 28 -7.85 -9.72 0.17
CA SER A 28 -8.32 -10.57 -0.94
C SER A 28 -9.68 -11.21 -0.64
N ARG A 29 -9.94 -11.57 0.63
CA ARG A 29 -11.25 -12.07 1.08
C ARG A 29 -12.34 -11.00 1.08
N LEU A 30 -12.02 -9.76 1.44
CA LEU A 30 -12.94 -8.62 1.40
C LEU A 30 -13.31 -8.21 -0.04
N LEU A 31 -12.36 -8.27 -0.97
CA LEU A 31 -12.64 -8.10 -2.41
C LEU A 31 -13.47 -9.25 -2.97
N SER A 32 -13.28 -10.49 -2.49
CA SER A 32 -14.10 -11.64 -2.86
C SER A 32 -15.52 -11.61 -2.28
N SER A 33 -15.74 -10.91 -1.16
CA SER A 33 -17.05 -10.85 -0.47
C SER A 33 -17.81 -9.56 -0.76
N ASN A 34 -17.16 -8.53 -1.30
CA ASN A 34 -17.84 -7.37 -1.85
C ASN A 34 -18.15 -7.65 -3.33
N PRO A 35 -19.42 -7.79 -3.73
CA PRO A 35 -19.74 -8.08 -5.12
C PRO A 35 -19.12 -6.98 -6.00
N SER A 36 -18.24 -7.37 -6.91
CA SER A 36 -17.78 -6.50 -7.99
C SER A 36 -19.01 -5.88 -8.64
N CYS A 37 -19.04 -4.55 -8.73
CA CYS A 37 -20.11 -3.86 -9.42
C CYS A 37 -19.99 -4.20 -10.91
N SER A 38 -20.71 -5.25 -11.32
CA SER A 38 -20.87 -5.60 -12.73
C SER A 38 -21.52 -4.43 -13.46
N PHE A 39 -21.09 -4.20 -14.70
CA PHE A 39 -21.74 -3.28 -15.63
C PHE A 39 -23.10 -3.85 -16.06
N THR A 40 -23.97 -4.10 -15.11
CA THR A 40 -25.29 -4.67 -15.35
C THR A 40 -26.19 -3.55 -15.84
N LEU A 41 -26.85 -3.76 -16.97
CA LEU A 41 -27.82 -2.80 -17.52
C LEU A 41 -28.88 -2.53 -16.44
N CYS A 42 -29.03 -1.27 -16.04
CA CYS A 42 -29.91 -0.83 -14.93
C CYS A 42 -31.32 -1.43 -14.95
N LEU A 43 -31.84 -1.74 -16.15
CA LEU A 43 -33.13 -2.41 -16.38
C LEU A 43 -33.23 -3.84 -15.82
N ALA A 44 -32.13 -4.60 -15.81
CA ALA A 44 -32.08 -5.95 -15.24
C ALA A 44 -31.85 -5.90 -13.71
N PHE A 45 -31.08 -4.90 -13.24
CA PHE A 45 -30.79 -4.71 -11.82
C PHE A 45 -32.01 -4.22 -11.02
N MET A 46 -32.81 -3.32 -11.59
CA MET A 46 -34.08 -2.87 -10.98
C MET A 46 -35.19 -3.93 -11.04
N LYS A 47 -35.05 -4.98 -11.87
CA LYS A 47 -35.98 -6.11 -11.96
C LYS A 47 -35.69 -7.25 -10.98
N GLN A 48 -34.58 -7.21 -10.23
CA GLN A 48 -34.30 -8.18 -9.18
C GLN A 48 -35.24 -7.96 -7.98
N ALA A 49 -35.78 -9.07 -7.45
CA ALA A 49 -36.65 -9.06 -6.29
C ALA A 49 -35.90 -8.49 -5.07
N GLY A 50 -36.24 -7.26 -4.66
CA GLY A 50 -35.62 -6.54 -3.54
C GLY A 50 -35.19 -5.09 -3.81
N ASN A 51 -35.40 -4.57 -5.03
CA ASN A 51 -35.15 -3.17 -5.41
C ASN A 51 -36.48 -2.42 -5.67
N GLU A 52 -37.28 -2.23 -4.63
CA GLU A 52 -38.64 -1.67 -4.74
C GLU A 52 -38.67 -0.14 -4.90
N THR A 53 -37.61 0.56 -4.48
CA THR A 53 -37.56 2.04 -4.53
C THR A 53 -36.18 2.53 -4.96
N ALA A 54 -36.16 3.53 -5.86
CA ALA A 54 -34.92 4.14 -6.36
C ALA A 54 -34.05 4.71 -5.23
N ASP A 55 -34.64 5.33 -4.21
CA ASP A 55 -33.93 5.86 -3.02
C ASP A 55 -33.15 4.79 -2.26
N LEU A 56 -33.69 3.58 -2.14
CA LEU A 56 -33.08 2.48 -1.41
C LEU A 56 -31.85 1.95 -2.17
N VAL A 57 -31.94 1.90 -3.50
CA VAL A 57 -30.83 1.55 -4.39
C VAL A 57 -29.74 2.61 -4.37
N LEU A 58 -30.11 3.90 -4.41
CA LEU A 58 -29.15 5.01 -4.32
C LEU A 58 -28.39 5.00 -2.99
N ARG A 59 -29.06 4.73 -1.87
CA ARG A 59 -28.39 4.59 -0.57
C ARG A 59 -27.40 3.43 -0.53
N ARG A 60 -27.76 2.26 -1.09
CA ARG A 60 -26.84 1.12 -1.19
C ARG A 60 -25.60 1.44 -2.05
N LEU A 61 -25.80 2.13 -3.17
CA LEU A 61 -24.69 2.54 -4.04
C LEU A 61 -23.78 3.58 -3.38
N ASP A 62 -24.33 4.53 -2.63
CA ASP A 62 -23.53 5.50 -1.86
C ASP A 62 -22.74 4.81 -0.74
N GLU A 63 -23.33 3.86 -0.01
CA GLU A 63 -22.61 3.05 0.97
C GLU A 63 -21.45 2.26 0.35
N GLN A 64 -21.64 1.70 -0.85
CA GLN A 64 -20.58 1.02 -1.59
C GLN A 64 -19.48 2.00 -2.02
N TYR A 65 -19.86 3.18 -2.52
CA TYR A 65 -18.95 4.24 -2.91
C TYR A 65 -18.06 4.70 -1.74
N GLN A 66 -18.64 4.91 -0.55
CA GLN A 66 -17.87 5.27 0.64
C GLN A 66 -16.88 4.17 1.06
N LYS A 67 -17.27 2.89 0.93
CA LYS A 67 -16.37 1.75 1.21
C LYS A 67 -15.18 1.73 0.25
N TYR A 68 -15.40 1.93 -1.05
CA TYR A 68 -14.32 2.00 -2.02
C TYR A 68 -13.40 3.20 -1.75
N LYS A 69 -13.95 4.36 -1.38
CA LYS A 69 -13.19 5.56 -1.01
C LYS A 69 -12.28 5.34 0.19
N PHE A 70 -12.80 4.69 1.22
CA PHE A 70 -11.99 4.32 2.38
C PHE A 70 -10.89 3.32 1.99
N MET A 71 -11.21 2.36 1.12
CA MET A 71 -10.24 1.36 0.67
C MET A 71 -9.09 1.98 -0.14
N GLU A 72 -9.40 2.86 -1.09
CA GLU A 72 -8.41 3.58 -1.89
C GLU A 72 -7.42 4.35 -1.00
N LEU A 73 -7.92 5.06 0.01
CA LEU A 73 -7.08 5.81 0.95
C LEU A 73 -6.09 4.89 1.69
N ASN A 74 -6.54 3.71 2.12
CA ASN A 74 -5.68 2.74 2.80
C ASN A 74 -4.60 2.17 1.86
N LEU A 75 -4.96 1.81 0.62
CA LEU A 75 -4.00 1.28 -0.35
C LEU A 75 -3.00 2.34 -0.80
N SER A 76 -3.46 3.58 -1.01
CA SER A 76 -2.61 4.71 -1.37
C SER A 76 -1.57 5.01 -0.28
N GLN A 77 -1.95 4.93 1.00
CA GLN A 77 -1.00 5.03 2.11
C GLN A 77 0.04 3.90 2.12
N LYS A 78 -0.38 2.64 1.87
CA LYS A 78 0.54 1.50 1.78
C LYS A 78 1.52 1.66 0.61
N LYS A 79 1.01 2.08 -0.56
CA LYS A 79 1.83 2.37 -1.75
C LYS A 79 2.89 3.42 -1.47
N ARG A 80 2.55 4.50 -0.76
CA ARG A 80 3.52 5.55 -0.36
C ARG A 80 4.65 4.99 0.50
N ARG A 81 4.34 4.13 1.47
CA ARG A 81 5.35 3.50 2.34
C ARG A 81 6.29 2.58 1.55
N LEU A 82 5.74 1.74 0.67
CA LEU A 82 6.58 0.88 -0.17
C LEU A 82 7.45 1.70 -1.14
N LYS A 83 6.91 2.80 -1.70
CA LYS A 83 7.68 3.70 -2.56
C LYS A 83 8.83 4.41 -1.84
N SER A 84 8.73 4.69 -0.54
CA SER A 84 9.86 5.22 0.24
C SER A 84 10.86 4.13 0.63
N GLN A 85 10.39 2.92 0.92
CA GLN A 85 11.26 1.80 1.34
C GLN A 85 12.11 1.21 0.20
N ILE A 86 11.59 1.13 -1.02
CA ILE A 86 12.32 0.57 -2.16
C ILE A 86 13.68 1.26 -2.42
N PRO A 87 13.77 2.61 -2.49
CA PRO A 87 15.06 3.28 -2.68
C PRO A 87 16.00 3.09 -1.47
N GLU A 88 15.48 3.05 -0.25
CA GLU A 88 16.29 2.76 0.94
C GLU A 88 16.96 1.38 0.85
N ILE A 89 16.20 0.33 0.48
CA ILE A 89 16.75 -1.02 0.31
C ILE A 89 17.81 -1.06 -0.81
N LYS A 90 17.58 -0.33 -1.91
CA LYS A 90 18.53 -0.26 -3.03
C LYS A 90 19.84 0.43 -2.63
N GLN A 91 19.77 1.50 -1.85
CA GLN A 91 20.96 2.17 -1.32
C GLN A 91 21.74 1.25 -0.39
N THR A 92 21.07 0.52 0.49
CA THR A 92 21.74 -0.47 1.37
C THR A 92 22.44 -1.57 0.57
N LEU A 93 21.83 -2.06 -0.51
CA LEU A 93 22.47 -3.04 -1.41
C LEU A 93 23.71 -2.46 -2.11
N GLU A 94 23.67 -1.19 -2.51
CA GLU A 94 24.82 -0.51 -3.12
C GLU A 94 25.97 -0.36 -2.12
N ILE A 95 25.67 -0.03 -0.87
CA ILE A 95 26.65 0.04 0.22
C ILE A 95 27.29 -1.34 0.45
N LEU A 96 26.49 -2.40 0.54
CA LEU A 96 27.01 -3.77 0.70
C LEU A 96 27.92 -4.18 -0.46
N ARG A 97 27.54 -3.87 -1.71
CA ARG A 97 28.40 -4.13 -2.87
C ARG A 97 29.71 -3.33 -2.82
N HIS A 98 29.68 -2.11 -2.29
CA HIS A 98 30.89 -1.31 -2.09
C HIS A 98 31.80 -1.93 -1.02
N MET A 99 31.21 -2.40 0.08
CA MET A 99 31.94 -3.10 1.14
C MET A 99 32.54 -4.41 0.65
N GLN A 100 31.79 -5.19 -0.15
CA GLN A 100 32.26 -6.44 -0.73
C GLN A 100 33.47 -6.23 -1.65
N LYS A 101 33.44 -5.22 -2.53
CA LYS A 101 34.59 -4.89 -3.40
C LYS A 101 35.84 -4.46 -2.62
N LYS A 102 35.64 -3.79 -1.48
CA LYS A 102 36.74 -3.34 -0.63
C LYS A 102 37.28 -4.42 0.30
N LYS A 103 36.53 -5.49 0.54
CA LYS A 103 37.04 -6.68 1.23
C LYS A 103 38.23 -7.30 0.49
N ASP A 104 38.20 -7.29 -0.84
CA ASP A 104 39.28 -7.81 -1.67
C ASP A 104 40.52 -6.88 -1.70
N SER A 105 40.36 -5.60 -1.33
CA SER A 105 41.46 -4.66 -1.20
C SER A 105 41.98 -4.61 0.23
N THR A 106 43.30 -4.68 0.43
CA THR A 106 43.91 -4.62 1.77
C THR A 106 43.91 -3.22 2.39
N ASP A 107 43.41 -2.21 1.67
CA ASP A 107 43.47 -0.82 2.09
C ASP A 107 42.37 -0.48 3.11
N PRO A 108 42.72 0.14 4.27
CA PRO A 108 41.74 0.55 5.25
C PRO A 108 40.80 1.62 4.69
N MET A 109 39.49 1.43 4.87
CA MET A 109 38.49 2.34 4.35
C MET A 109 38.26 3.50 5.31
N GLU A 110 38.65 4.72 4.92
CA GLU A 110 38.24 5.92 5.64
C GLU A 110 36.78 6.25 5.35
N THR A 111 35.95 6.30 6.40
CA THR A 111 34.55 6.74 6.30
C THR A 111 34.23 7.77 7.37
N ARG A 112 33.08 8.42 7.20
CA ARG A 112 32.51 9.33 8.19
C ARG A 112 31.26 8.67 8.77
N PHE A 113 31.33 8.25 10.03
CA PHE A 113 30.18 7.70 10.74
C PHE A 113 29.27 8.82 11.21
N LEU A 114 27.97 8.62 11.05
CA LEU A 114 26.94 9.51 11.60
C LEU A 114 26.72 9.15 13.07
N LEU A 115 27.00 10.10 13.97
CA LEU A 115 26.75 9.98 15.41
C LEU A 115 25.41 10.62 15.81
N ALA A 116 25.05 11.71 15.13
CA ALA A 116 23.78 12.41 15.27
C ALA A 116 23.46 13.13 13.96
N ASP A 117 22.24 13.65 13.82
CA ASP A 117 21.85 14.50 12.71
C ASP A 117 22.76 15.73 12.66
N ASN A 118 23.74 15.73 11.74
CA ASN A 118 24.81 16.72 11.53
C ASN A 118 26.13 16.52 12.30
N LEU A 119 26.30 15.45 13.09
CA LEU A 119 27.57 15.11 13.73
C LEU A 119 28.20 13.90 13.06
N TYR A 120 29.38 14.09 12.45
CA TYR A 120 30.12 13.05 11.76
C TYR A 120 31.50 12.83 12.39
N ALA A 121 31.85 11.57 12.65
CA ALA A 121 33.18 11.18 13.12
C ALA A 121 33.98 10.51 11.99
N LYS A 122 35.21 10.95 11.77
CA LYS A 122 36.14 10.28 10.86
C LYS A 122 36.64 9.00 11.52
N ALA A 123 36.48 7.87 10.84
CA ALA A 123 36.99 6.59 11.30
C ALA A 123 37.62 5.80 10.16
N SER A 124 38.60 4.96 10.51
CA SER A 124 39.23 4.02 9.61
C SER A 124 38.69 2.63 9.91
N ILE A 125 38.10 1.98 8.89
CA ILE A 125 37.46 0.67 9.02
C ILE A 125 38.37 -0.37 8.37
N ALA A 126 38.73 -1.39 9.14
CA ALA A 126 39.40 -2.57 8.62
C ALA A 126 38.41 -3.41 7.79
N PRO A 127 38.86 -4.09 6.72
CA PRO A 127 38.01 -4.97 5.94
C PRO A 127 37.36 -6.01 6.86
N THR A 128 36.03 -6.00 6.90
CA THR A 128 35.21 -6.83 7.80
C THR A 128 34.21 -7.62 6.98
N ASP A 129 33.95 -8.86 7.40
CA ASP A 129 33.12 -9.82 6.66
C ASP A 129 31.65 -9.81 7.09
N LYS A 130 31.35 -9.10 8.18
CA LYS A 130 30.09 -9.16 8.90
C LYS A 130 29.43 -7.78 8.99
N VAL A 131 28.10 -7.76 8.89
CA VAL A 131 27.27 -6.55 8.94
C VAL A 131 26.11 -6.80 9.90
N CYS A 132 25.77 -5.78 10.70
CA CYS A 132 24.62 -5.82 11.59
C CYS A 132 23.39 -5.24 10.89
N LEU A 133 22.32 -6.02 10.79
CA LEU A 133 21.03 -5.59 10.25
C LEU A 133 19.99 -5.48 11.35
N TRP A 134 19.15 -4.44 11.26
CA TRP A 134 17.99 -4.28 12.11
C TRP A 134 16.76 -4.95 11.48
N LEU A 135 16.22 -5.99 12.11
CA LEU A 135 15.04 -6.71 11.60
C LEU A 135 13.71 -6.11 12.11
N GLY A 136 13.79 -5.13 13.01
CA GLY A 136 12.64 -4.57 13.71
C GLY A 136 12.41 -5.23 15.08
N ALA A 137 11.35 -4.79 15.77
CA ALA A 137 10.97 -5.28 17.10
C ALA A 137 12.11 -5.26 18.15
N ASN A 138 12.98 -4.26 18.06
CA ASN A 138 14.17 -4.10 18.93
C ASN A 138 15.20 -5.23 18.78
N VAL A 139 15.28 -5.88 17.61
CA VAL A 139 16.20 -6.98 17.34
C VAL A 139 17.20 -6.60 16.24
N MET A 140 18.49 -6.77 16.56
CA MET A 140 19.63 -6.65 15.64
C MET A 140 20.32 -8.00 15.52
N LEU A 141 20.64 -8.42 14.29
CA LEU A 141 21.43 -9.63 14.04
C LEU A 141 22.62 -9.32 13.15
N GLU A 142 23.70 -10.04 13.40
CA GLU A 142 24.90 -10.06 12.59
C GLU A 142 24.73 -11.08 11.45
N TYR A 143 25.03 -10.67 10.23
CA TYR A 143 25.01 -11.49 9.02
C TYR A 143 26.34 -11.34 8.28
N ASP A 144 26.72 -12.38 7.54
CA ASP A 144 27.79 -12.25 6.56
C ASP A 144 27.31 -11.39 5.37
N ILE A 145 28.24 -10.72 4.68
CA ILE A 145 27.92 -9.81 3.55
C ILE A 145 27.07 -10.51 2.48
N ASP A 146 27.38 -11.76 2.16
CA ASP A 146 26.67 -12.52 1.12
C ASP A 146 25.24 -12.89 1.55
N GLU A 147 25.04 -13.26 2.82
CA GLU A 147 23.72 -13.55 3.39
C GLU A 147 22.86 -12.29 3.47
N ALA A 148 23.45 -11.17 3.90
CA ALA A 148 22.79 -9.88 3.97
C ALA A 148 22.33 -9.42 2.58
N GLN A 149 23.16 -9.61 1.56
CA GLN A 149 22.79 -9.29 0.17
C GLN A 149 21.61 -10.14 -0.30
N ALA A 150 21.66 -11.45 -0.10
CA ALA A 150 20.58 -12.36 -0.48
C ALA A 150 19.26 -12.01 0.24
N LEU A 151 19.33 -11.65 1.53
CA LEU A 151 18.18 -11.24 2.32
C LEU A 151 17.56 -9.94 1.78
N LEU A 152 18.37 -8.92 1.51
CA LEU A 152 17.90 -7.63 0.99
C LEU A 152 17.35 -7.76 -0.44
N GLU A 153 17.92 -8.62 -1.27
CA GLU A 153 17.42 -8.89 -2.64
C GLU A 153 16.07 -9.63 -2.62
N LYS A 154 15.89 -10.56 -1.69
CA LYS A 154 14.58 -11.18 -1.40
C LYS A 154 13.56 -10.17 -0.88
N ASN A 155 13.98 -9.24 -0.02
CA ASN A 155 13.10 -8.18 0.49
C ASN A 155 12.72 -7.19 -0.62
N LEU A 156 13.65 -6.83 -1.50
CA LEU A 156 13.41 -5.95 -2.65
C LEU A 156 12.41 -6.57 -3.62
N SER A 157 12.59 -7.84 -3.99
CA SER A 157 11.67 -8.54 -4.88
C SER A 157 10.27 -8.66 -4.27
N THR A 158 10.18 -8.96 -2.97
CA THR A 158 8.91 -9.00 -2.23
C THR A 158 8.23 -7.63 -2.19
N ALA A 159 8.97 -6.56 -1.90
CA ALA A 159 8.45 -5.20 -1.88
C ALA A 159 7.98 -4.73 -3.25
N THR A 160 8.70 -5.10 -4.32
CA THR A 160 8.36 -4.76 -5.71
C THR A 160 7.09 -5.48 -6.15
N ARG A 161 7.00 -6.79 -5.89
CA ARG A 161 5.78 -7.57 -6.17
C ARG A 161 4.57 -7.05 -5.40
N ASN A 162 4.77 -6.65 -4.14
CA ASN A 162 3.69 -6.03 -3.35
C ASN A 162 3.28 -4.66 -3.90
N LEU A 163 4.22 -3.88 -4.45
CA LEU A 163 3.91 -2.62 -5.11
C LEU A 163 3.05 -2.86 -6.35
N GLU A 164 3.44 -3.79 -7.22
CA GLU A 164 2.71 -4.15 -8.44
C GLU A 164 1.28 -4.58 -8.12
N GLY A 165 1.10 -5.52 -7.17
CA GLY A 165 -0.24 -5.96 -6.77
C GLY A 165 -1.11 -4.82 -6.19
N LEU A 166 -0.53 -3.89 -5.45
CA LEU A 166 -1.25 -2.71 -4.96
C LEU A 166 -1.60 -1.72 -6.07
N GLU A 167 -0.82 -1.66 -7.15
CA GLU A 167 -1.14 -0.83 -8.32
C GLU A 167 -2.32 -1.41 -9.09
N GLU A 168 -2.33 -2.73 -9.32
CA GLU A 168 -3.46 -3.44 -9.91
C GLU A 168 -4.74 -3.27 -9.07
N ASP A 169 -4.66 -3.40 -7.75
CA ASP A 169 -5.80 -3.19 -6.85
C ASP A 169 -6.34 -1.75 -6.89
N LEU A 170 -5.45 -0.76 -7.02
CA LEU A 170 -5.85 0.65 -7.15
C LEU A 170 -6.53 0.95 -8.48
N ASP A 171 -6.05 0.36 -9.57
CA ASP A 171 -6.65 0.50 -10.88
C ASP A 171 -8.02 -0.20 -10.92
N PHE A 172 -8.14 -1.39 -10.32
CA PHE A 172 -9.43 -2.03 -10.12
C PHE A 172 -10.41 -1.15 -9.35
N LEU A 173 -9.99 -0.50 -8.26
CA LEU A 173 -10.84 0.41 -7.50
C LEU A 173 -11.30 1.62 -8.32
N ARG A 174 -10.43 2.18 -9.18
CA ARG A 174 -10.78 3.29 -10.09
C ARG A 174 -11.88 2.92 -11.07
N ASP A 175 -11.82 1.70 -11.63
CA ASP A 175 -12.86 1.18 -12.51
C ASP A 175 -14.17 0.95 -11.75
N GLN A 176 -14.10 0.46 -10.51
CA GLN A 176 -15.27 0.30 -9.65
C GLN A 176 -15.91 1.65 -9.31
N PHE A 177 -15.14 2.70 -9.01
CA PHE A 177 -15.68 4.04 -8.79
C PHE A 177 -16.48 4.54 -9.99
N THR A 178 -15.85 4.53 -11.16
CA THR A 178 -16.50 4.99 -12.40
C THR A 178 -17.77 4.20 -12.68
N THR A 179 -17.74 2.89 -12.46
CA THR A 179 -18.91 2.01 -12.65
C THR A 179 -20.03 2.33 -11.67
N THR A 180 -19.73 2.52 -10.39
CA THR A 180 -20.71 2.91 -9.37
C THR A 180 -21.30 4.28 -9.65
N GLU A 181 -20.49 5.26 -10.07
CA GLU A 181 -20.95 6.61 -10.44
C GLU A 181 -21.91 6.58 -11.64
N VAL A 182 -21.55 5.86 -12.70
CA VAL A 182 -22.41 5.68 -13.88
C VAL A 182 -23.71 4.98 -13.50
N ASN A 183 -23.65 3.97 -12.64
CA ASN A 183 -24.85 3.27 -12.15
C ASN A 183 -25.75 4.19 -11.30
N MET A 184 -25.17 5.03 -10.44
CA MET A 184 -25.91 6.01 -9.66
C MET A 184 -26.62 7.04 -10.56
N ALA A 185 -25.93 7.55 -11.58
CA ALA A 185 -26.51 8.46 -12.58
C ALA A 185 -27.64 7.79 -13.39
N ARG A 186 -27.50 6.51 -13.75
CA ARG A 186 -28.54 5.74 -14.45
C ARG A 186 -29.79 5.56 -13.60
N VAL A 187 -29.64 5.24 -12.32
CA VAL A 187 -30.76 5.10 -11.37
C VAL A 187 -31.47 6.44 -11.20
N TYR A 188 -30.72 7.54 -11.08
CA TYR A 188 -31.29 8.89 -11.02
C TYR A 188 -32.10 9.24 -12.29
N ASN A 189 -31.52 9.00 -13.47
CA ASN A 189 -32.20 9.25 -14.75
C ASN A 189 -33.47 8.39 -14.90
N TRP A 190 -33.44 7.15 -14.43
CA TRP A 190 -34.60 6.27 -14.44
C TRP A 190 -35.72 6.81 -13.53
N ASP A 191 -35.41 7.25 -12.32
CA ASP A 191 -36.41 7.78 -11.38
C ASP A 191 -37.02 9.10 -11.87
N VAL A 192 -36.22 10.00 -12.44
CA VAL A 192 -36.71 11.23 -13.09
C VAL A 192 -37.68 10.90 -14.23
N LYS A 193 -37.33 9.94 -15.10
CA LYS A 193 -38.19 9.51 -16.21
C LYS A 193 -39.52 8.97 -15.69
N ARG A 194 -39.51 8.13 -14.66
CA ARG A 194 -40.72 7.58 -14.03
C ARG A 194 -41.62 8.69 -13.47
N ARG A 195 -41.06 9.62 -12.68
CA ARG A 195 -41.81 10.75 -12.10
C ARG A 195 -42.39 11.66 -13.19
N SER A 196 -41.65 11.91 -14.28
CA SER A 196 -42.14 12.71 -15.41
C SER A 196 -43.32 12.05 -16.13
N SER A 197 -43.28 10.73 -16.34
CA SER A 197 -44.39 9.99 -16.95
C SER A 197 -45.63 9.96 -16.06
N GLU A 198 -45.46 9.82 -14.74
CA GLU A 198 -46.56 9.86 -13.76
C GLU A 198 -47.19 11.26 -13.66
N ALA A 199 -46.40 12.33 -13.81
CA ALA A 199 -46.89 13.70 -13.85
C ALA A 199 -47.63 14.00 -15.18
N ALA A 200 -47.11 13.51 -16.31
CA ALA A 200 -47.76 13.67 -17.61
C ALA A 200 -49.13 12.96 -17.65
N SER A 201 -49.24 11.75 -17.10
CA SER A 201 -50.50 11.01 -17.05
C SER A 201 -51.55 11.66 -16.13
N LYS A 202 -51.12 12.40 -15.11
CA LYS A 202 -52.01 13.16 -14.21
C LYS A 202 -52.48 14.50 -14.79
N ASN A 203 -51.71 15.11 -15.69
CA ASN A 203 -52.10 16.35 -16.37
C ASN A 203 -53.00 16.13 -17.60
N SER A 204 -53.08 14.89 -18.10
CA SER A 204 -53.93 14.50 -19.23
C SER A 204 -55.28 13.89 -18.84
N ALA A 205 -55.57 13.80 -17.54
CA ALA A 205 -56.81 13.31 -16.96
C ALA A 205 -57.50 14.44 -16.19
#